data_AF-A0A804K8V1-F1
#
_entry.id   AF-A0A804K8V1-F1
#
_cell.length_a   1.000
_cell.length_b   1.000
_cell.length_c   1.000
_cell.angle_alpha   90.00
_cell.angle_beta   90.00
_cell.angle_gamma   90.00
#
_symmetry.space_group_name_H-M   'P 1'
#
loop_
_entity.id
_entity.type
_entity.pdbx_description
1 polymer ?
#
loop_
_entity_poly.entity_id
_entity_poly.type
_entity_poly.pdbx_seq_one_letter_code
_entity_poly.pdbx_strand_id
1 'polypeptide(L)' 'MEFFFTAKCEDVKRIAETSPLGWLGQSEDVAALVGFQCIDASEWVNEQVIQVNGEFI' A
#
# COMPACT_ATOMS: atom_id res chain seq x y z
N MET A 1 3.95 8.61 7.74
CA MET A 1 2.49 8.81 7.72
C MET A 1 2.13 10.29 7.66
N GLU A 2 2.67 11.13 8.54
CA GLU A 2 2.39 12.58 8.59
C GLU A 2 2.74 13.35 7.30
N PHE A 3 3.78 12.90 6.57
CA PHE A 3 4.15 13.44 5.27
C PHE A 3 3.02 13.36 4.24
N PHE A 4 2.26 12.25 4.17
CA PHE A 4 1.16 12.12 3.20
C PHE A 4 -0.07 12.96 3.54
N PHE A 5 -0.25 13.33 4.81
CA PHE A 5 -1.35 14.20 5.24
C PHE A 5 -1.02 15.69 5.10
N THR A 6 0.26 16.05 4.94
CA THR A 6 0.74 17.44 4.88
C THR A 6 1.48 17.78 3.59
N ALA A 7 1.75 16.80 2.73
CA ALA A 7 2.45 16.99 1.48
C ALA A 7 1.69 17.91 0.53
N LYS A 8 2.44 18.72 -0.20
CA LYS A 8 1.89 19.51 -1.30
C LYS A 8 1.54 18.60 -2.48
N CYS A 9 0.57 19.01 -3.29
CA CYS A 9 0.11 18.23 -4.46
C CYS A 9 1.25 17.87 -5.44
N GLU A 10 2.25 18.75 -5.58
CA GLU A 10 3.43 18.51 -6.43
C GLU A 10 4.31 17.36 -5.92
N ASP A 11 4.51 17.26 -4.60
CA ASP A 11 5.29 16.17 -4.00
C ASP A 11 4.57 14.83 -4.16
N VAL A 12 3.24 14.83 -3.99
CA VAL A 12 2.39 13.65 -4.17
C VAL A 12 2.45 13.14 -5.62
N LYS A 13 2.38 14.03 -6.61
CA LYS A 13 2.48 13.66 -8.03
C LYS A 13 3.85 13.06 -8.35
N ARG A 14 4.93 13.69 -7.89
CA ARG A 14 6.29 13.20 -8.13
C ARG A 14 6.51 11.80 -7.54
N ILE A 15 5.92 11.50 -6.38
CA ILE A 15 5.98 10.16 -5.77
C ILE A 15 5.16 9.16 -6.57
N ALA A 16 3.97 9.55 -7.06
CA ALA A 16 3.16 8.68 -7.92
C ALA A 16 3.88 8.31 -9.23
N GLU A 17 4.64 9.24 -9.82
CA GLU A 17 5.45 9.00 -11.03
C GLU A 17 6.60 8.01 -10.80
N THR A 18 7.09 7.89 -9.56
CA THR A 18 8.13 6.91 -9.21
C THR A 18 7.59 5.50 -8.94
N SER A 19 6.28 5.35 -8.79
CA SER A 19 5.62 4.04 -8.66
C SER A 19 5.57 3.35 -10.02
N PRO A 20 6.02 2.09 -10.15
CA PRO A 20 5.85 1.31 -11.38
C PRO A 20 4.40 1.18 -11.86
N LEU A 21 3.43 1.27 -10.93
CA LEU A 21 2.01 1.24 -11.25
C LEU A 21 1.46 2.61 -11.72
N GLY A 22 2.28 3.67 -11.70
CA GLY A 22 1.91 5.01 -12.16
C GLY A 22 0.88 5.73 -11.29
N TRP A 23 0.61 5.22 -10.09
CA TRP A 23 -0.32 5.81 -9.14
C TRP A 23 0.10 5.61 -7.68
N LEU A 24 -0.52 6.39 -6.79
CA LEU A 24 -0.40 6.23 -5.34
C LEU A 24 -1.47 5.25 -4.84
N GLY A 25 -1.03 4.26 -4.07
CA GLY A 25 -1.94 3.33 -3.40
C GLY A 25 -2.88 4.06 -2.45
N GLN A 26 -4.08 3.51 -2.31
CA GLN A 26 -5.13 3.97 -1.42
C GLN A 26 -5.19 3.08 -0.17
N SER A 27 -5.93 3.51 0.86
CA SER A 27 -6.14 2.72 2.08
C SER A 27 -6.75 1.35 1.78
N GLU A 28 -7.61 1.29 0.78
CA GLU A 28 -8.36 0.10 0.36
C GLU A 28 -7.43 -1.00 -0.15
N ASP A 29 -6.30 -0.64 -0.78
CA ASP A 29 -5.33 -1.60 -1.32
C ASP A 29 -4.68 -2.41 -0.19
N VAL A 30 -4.39 -1.76 0.95
CA VAL A 30 -3.89 -2.43 2.16
C VAL A 30 -5.01 -3.16 2.89
N ALA A 31 -6.20 -2.54 2.98
CA ALA A 31 -7.34 -3.11 3.68
C ALA A 31 -7.78 -4.46 3.08
N ALA A 32 -7.68 -4.63 1.76
CA ALA A 32 -7.99 -5.90 1.09
C ALA A 32 -7.07 -7.04 1.58
N LEU A 33 -5.76 -6.78 1.69
CA LEU A 33 -4.81 -7.78 2.21
C LEU A 33 -5.06 -8.09 3.69
N VAL A 34 -5.33 -7.07 4.50
CA VAL A 34 -5.66 -7.25 5.92
C VAL A 34 -6.95 -8.06 6.05
N GLY A 35 -7.98 -7.75 5.26
CA GLY A 35 -9.23 -8.49 5.23
C GLY A 35 -9.04 -9.94 4.84
N PHE A 36 -8.17 -10.24 3.86
CA PHE A 36 -7.78 -11.61 3.53
C PHE A 36 -7.13 -12.33 4.72
N GLN A 37 -6.26 -11.66 5.50
CA GLN A 37 -5.68 -12.27 6.70
C GLN A 37 -6.68 -12.53 7.84
N CYS A 38 -7.88 -11.95 7.77
CA CYS A 38 -8.91 -12.09 8.79
C CYS A 38 -9.99 -13.11 8.43
N ILE A 39 -9.79 -13.94 7.40
CA ILE A 39 -10.74 -15.00 7.00
C ILE A 39 -10.11 -16.39 7.11
N ASP A 40 -10.95 -17.42 7.24
CA ASP A 40 -10.49 -18.82 7.39
C ASP A 40 -9.57 -19.29 6.25
N ALA A 41 -9.70 -18.70 5.06
CA ALA A 41 -8.85 -19.02 3.92
C ALA A 41 -7.36 -18.68 4.15
N SER A 42 -7.02 -17.83 5.13
CA SER A 42 -5.65 -17.45 5.46
C SER A 42 -5.06 -18.21 6.65
N GLU A 43 -5.72 -19.24 7.18
CA GLU A 43 -5.31 -19.93 8.42
C GLU A 43 -3.84 -20.39 8.42
N TRP A 44 -3.31 -20.75 7.26
CA TRP A 44 -1.93 -21.24 7.09
C TRP A 44 -0.94 -20.18 6.57
N VAL A 45 -1.37 -18.93 6.46
CA VAL A 45 -0.52 -17.80 6.04
C VAL A 45 -0.13 -16.99 7.28
N ASN A 46 0.98 -17.37 7.90
CA ASN A 46 1.50 -16.71 9.10
C ASN A 46 2.97 -16.29 8.92
N GLU A 47 3.41 -15.37 9.78
CA GLU A 47 4.82 -14.94 9.90
C GLU A 47 5.43 -14.32 8.63
N GLN A 48 4.59 -13.98 7.63
CA GLN A 48 5.04 -13.33 6.42
C GLN A 48 5.06 -11.81 6.58
N VAL A 49 6.09 -11.18 6.01
CA VAL A 49 6.09 -9.73 5.77
C VAL A 49 5.68 -9.52 4.32
N ILE A 50 4.46 -9.02 4.11
CA ILE A 50 3.91 -8.78 2.77
C ILE A 50 3.96 -7.28 2.50
N GLN A 51 4.63 -6.88 1.41
CA GLN A 51 4.68 -5.49 0.96
C GLN A 51 3.53 -5.20 0.01
N VAL A 52 2.77 -4.14 0.32
CA VAL A 52 1.70 -3.58 -0.53
C VAL A 52 2.06 -2.14 -0.88
N ASN A 53 3.09 -1.99 -1.73
CA ASN A 53 3.70 -0.70 -2.08
C ASN A 53 3.63 -0.41 -3.59
N GLY A 54 3.00 -1.28 -4.38
CA GLY A 54 2.95 -1.11 -5.83
C GLY A 54 4.31 -1.19 -6.51
N GLU A 55 5.20 -2.07 -6.02
CA GLU A 55 6.59 -2.24 -6.49
C GLU A 55 7.48 -1.00 -6.31
N PHE A 56 7.06 -0.06 -5.46
CA PHE A 56 7.89 1.07 -5.06
C PHE A 56 9.04 0.62 -4.14
N ILE A 57 10.29 0.69 -4.62
CA ILE A 57 11.53 0.32 -3.88
C ILE A 57 12.19 1.55 -3.27
#